data_AF-A0A2S6C7P4-F1
#
_entry.id   AF-A0A2S6C7P4-F1
#
_cell.length_a   1.000
_cell.length_b   1.000
_cell.length_c   1.000
_cell.angle_alpha   90.00
_cell.angle_beta   90.00
_cell.angle_gamma   90.00
#
_symmetry.space_group_name_H-M   'P 1'
#
loop_
_entity.id
_entity.type
_entity.pdbx_description
1 polymer ?
#
loop_
_entity_poly.entity_id
_entity_poly.type
_entity_poly.pdbx_seq_one_letter_code
_entity_poly.pdbx_strand_id
1 'polypeptide(L)'
;MGLLGSFKDRIKSLVHRSSRKKPQGDSGRPAGDPASSTITKEPEQLVSLWRPSQAQQKDIVTRDQAPLKTQNRAVQNVQAATTSGTLQIVLENQSNNADMYAYITGQAIDNNGALFLLQSDARTPYYPSSPSSTGQPIPVNISIPLGAPGNRVNATIPRIAGGRIWFSQGSQLTFLLNPGPGLVEPSVFNPSDPNYSRNFGFCEFTFNSAQVFVNISYVDFISNIPIALTLQDTSGGTQHVSGMRANGLATVSQGLRDQTARDGRRWSSLIVQSNGRDLRALSPNSGITNNPDWFATYWTDYVNSVYSRYRNEDLIIDTQAQWGEVRGRVGNDGVLDCGDGSRFPRPNAKDIFGNSTGPFATGGNAKTNAIIPRLAAAFNRSTLLLSNQTPNGTNPSQYYQNSPTNHYARLVHAANVDGIGYAFPYDDVTPDGGKPQEGAIFSFSPSRLIVTAGGNNAHT
;
A
#
# COMPACT_ATOMS: atom_id res chain seq x y z
N MET A 1 60.38 1.33 22.74
CA MET A 1 59.51 2.16 21.87
C MET A 1 58.35 1.27 21.43
N GLY A 2 57.21 1.15 22.10
CA GLY A 2 56.38 2.11 22.85
C GLY A 2 55.16 2.43 21.97
N LEU A 3 53.90 2.16 22.30
CA LEU A 3 53.28 1.73 23.57
C LEU A 3 51.98 0.92 23.30
N LEU A 4 51.80 -0.13 24.09
CA LEU A 4 50.55 -0.86 24.38
C LEU A 4 49.88 -0.27 25.64
N GLY A 5 48.57 -0.48 25.82
CA GLY A 5 47.86 -0.38 27.11
C GLY A 5 46.41 -0.82 26.93
N SER A 6 46.05 -2.08 27.18
CA SER A 6 45.90 -2.85 28.43
C SER A 6 44.69 -2.46 29.29
N PHE A 7 43.83 -3.46 29.43
CA PHE A 7 42.56 -3.54 30.12
C PHE A 7 42.79 -4.22 31.48
N LYS A 8 42.12 -3.70 32.53
CA LYS A 8 41.89 -4.28 33.88
C LYS A 8 43.07 -4.33 34.87
N ASP A 9 42.92 -3.62 36.00
CA ASP A 9 42.83 -4.23 37.35
C ASP A 9 42.60 -3.20 38.48
N ARG A 10 41.81 -3.63 39.49
CA ARG A 10 41.70 -3.22 40.93
C ARG A 10 40.22 -3.15 41.38
N ILE A 11 39.62 -4.22 41.91
CA ILE A 11 39.67 -4.85 43.26
C ILE A 11 38.93 -4.06 44.39
N LYS A 12 37.77 -4.63 44.79
CA LYS A 12 37.19 -4.94 46.15
C LYS A 12 37.31 -3.90 47.30
N SER A 13 36.40 -3.72 48.27
CA SER A 13 35.40 -4.61 48.92
C SER A 13 34.49 -3.84 49.92
N LEU A 14 33.27 -4.38 50.17
CA LEU A 14 32.56 -4.57 51.47
C LEU A 14 32.24 -3.35 52.38
N VAL A 15 31.17 -3.26 53.19
CA VAL A 15 29.81 -3.83 53.30
C VAL A 15 29.12 -3.11 54.48
N HIS A 16 27.78 -2.96 54.39
CA HIS A 16 26.78 -2.84 55.47
C HIS A 16 26.40 -1.52 56.17
N ARG A 17 25.08 -1.23 56.06
CA ARG A 17 24.02 -1.03 57.11
C ARG A 17 24.32 0.01 58.21
N SER A 18 23.43 0.87 58.68
CA SER A 18 21.97 0.97 58.64
C SER A 18 21.56 2.31 59.29
N SER A 19 20.45 2.90 58.83
CA SER A 19 19.41 3.65 59.57
C SER A 19 19.77 4.65 60.70
N ARG A 20 19.26 5.88 60.58
CA ARG A 20 18.03 6.43 61.25
C ARG A 20 18.19 7.90 61.70
N LYS A 21 17.09 8.65 61.46
CA LYS A 21 16.52 9.82 62.18
C LYS A 21 17.01 11.26 61.89
N LYS A 22 16.08 11.99 61.23
CA LYS A 22 15.64 13.42 61.38
C LYS A 22 15.52 13.89 62.86
N PRO A 23 15.32 15.19 63.23
CA PRO A 23 14.57 16.26 62.49
C PRO A 23 14.98 17.77 62.69
N GLN A 24 14.25 18.67 62.00
CA GLN A 24 13.86 20.08 62.32
C GLN A 24 14.95 21.16 62.45
N GLY A 25 14.77 22.45 62.11
CA GLY A 25 13.66 23.29 61.63
C GLY A 25 14.26 24.58 61.03
N ASP A 26 13.70 25.15 59.97
CA ASP A 26 12.70 26.23 59.93
C ASP A 26 13.30 27.66 59.88
N SER A 27 12.90 28.41 58.84
CA SER A 27 12.58 29.85 58.80
C SER A 27 12.97 30.55 57.47
N GLY A 28 12.02 31.31 56.92
CA GLY A 28 12.30 32.55 56.16
C GLY A 28 12.09 32.53 54.63
N ARG A 29 10.86 32.81 54.18
CA ARG A 29 10.54 33.46 52.87
C ARG A 29 10.70 35.01 53.03
N PRO A 30 10.76 35.87 51.97
CA PRO A 30 10.00 35.72 50.71
C PRO A 30 10.61 36.26 49.39
N ALA A 31 9.84 36.00 48.33
CA ALA A 31 9.62 36.77 47.09
C ALA A 31 10.59 36.62 45.90
N GLY A 32 10.02 36.16 44.78
CA GLY A 32 10.60 36.17 43.44
C GLY A 32 9.96 35.13 42.51
N ASP A 33 8.78 35.43 41.96
CA ASP A 33 8.25 34.78 40.76
C ASP A 33 9.17 35.11 39.55
N PRO A 34 9.31 34.24 38.51
CA PRO A 34 8.17 33.89 37.67
C PRO A 34 8.12 32.48 37.04
N ALA A 35 6.90 32.16 36.59
CA ALA A 35 6.54 31.39 35.39
C ALA A 35 6.86 29.89 35.35
N SER A 36 5.87 29.12 35.81
CA SER A 36 5.53 27.78 35.32
C SER A 36 5.35 27.77 33.79
N SER A 37 6.12 26.95 33.08
CA SER A 37 5.68 26.39 31.80
C SER A 37 5.74 24.87 31.86
N THR A 38 4.55 24.31 31.79
CA THR A 38 4.21 22.91 31.90
C THR A 38 4.61 22.19 30.61
N ILE A 39 5.22 21.02 30.78
CA ILE A 39 5.47 20.06 29.71
C ILE A 39 4.12 19.54 29.23
N THR A 40 3.70 19.91 28.01
CA THR A 40 2.67 19.18 27.25
C THR A 40 3.33 18.48 26.09
N LYS A 41 3.50 17.16 26.22
CA LYS A 41 3.75 16.26 25.10
C LYS A 41 2.47 16.19 24.27
N GLU A 42 2.50 16.72 23.05
CA GLU A 42 1.52 16.38 22.01
C GLU A 42 1.74 14.93 21.54
N PRO A 43 0.70 14.11 21.39
CA PRO A 43 0.78 12.83 20.70
C PRO A 43 0.24 12.92 19.26
N GLU A 44 0.75 12.02 18.42
CA GLU A 44 0.15 11.52 17.15
C GLU A 44 0.32 12.36 15.87
N GLN A 45 1.43 12.13 15.16
CA GLN A 45 1.49 12.25 13.70
C GLN A 45 1.11 10.91 13.05
N LEU A 46 -0.16 10.83 12.69
CA LEU A 46 -0.79 10.19 11.52
C LEU A 46 0.01 9.12 10.75
N VAL A 47 -0.46 7.88 10.90
CA VAL A 47 -0.25 6.75 9.98
C VAL A 47 -1.06 7.02 8.71
N SER A 48 -0.38 7.42 7.63
CA SER A 48 -1.00 7.62 6.32
C SER A 48 -1.07 6.29 5.56
N LEU A 49 -2.16 5.54 5.72
CA LEU A 49 -2.67 4.74 4.61
C LEU A 49 -2.80 5.69 3.41
N TRP A 50 -2.29 5.32 2.23
CA TRP A 50 -2.47 6.12 1.03
C TRP A 50 -3.97 6.44 0.88
N ARG A 51 -4.30 7.72 0.99
CA ARG A 51 -5.63 8.27 0.77
C ARG A 51 -5.45 9.36 -0.28
N PRO A 52 -6.10 9.29 -1.45
CA PRO A 52 -6.14 10.44 -2.34
C PRO A 52 -6.72 11.62 -1.54
N SER A 53 -6.03 12.76 -1.59
CA SER A 53 -6.46 14.01 -0.97
C SER A 53 -7.86 14.42 -1.46
N GLN A 54 -8.58 15.24 -0.70
CA GLN A 54 -9.88 15.79 -1.16
C GLN A 54 -9.76 16.52 -2.51
N ALA A 55 -8.60 17.09 -2.84
CA ALA A 55 -8.31 17.68 -4.15
C ALA A 55 -8.21 16.61 -5.26
N GLN A 56 -7.53 15.49 -4.98
CA GLN A 56 -7.45 14.35 -5.91
C GLN A 56 -8.81 13.65 -6.07
N GLN A 57 -9.62 13.57 -5.01
CA GLN A 57 -10.98 13.03 -5.09
C GLN A 57 -11.92 13.94 -5.90
N LYS A 58 -11.78 15.27 -5.79
CA LYS A 58 -12.52 16.21 -6.63
C LYS A 58 -12.06 16.18 -8.09
N ASP A 59 -10.76 16.12 -8.36
CA ASP A 59 -10.23 16.00 -9.73
C ASP A 59 -10.66 14.72 -10.46
N ILE A 60 -10.93 13.64 -9.72
CA ILE A 60 -11.49 12.39 -10.27
C ILE A 60 -12.98 12.55 -10.64
N VAL A 61 -13.73 13.42 -9.93
CA VAL A 61 -15.18 13.59 -10.09
C VAL A 61 -15.53 14.67 -11.14
N THR A 62 -14.66 15.66 -11.39
CA THR A 62 -14.99 16.82 -12.27
C THR A 62 -14.32 16.84 -13.65
N ARG A 63 -13.59 15.80 -14.08
CA ARG A 63 -13.09 15.77 -15.46
C ARG A 63 -14.21 15.41 -16.43
N ASP A 64 -14.69 16.42 -17.17
CA ASP A 64 -14.92 16.23 -18.60
C ASP A 64 -13.58 15.80 -19.21
N GLN A 65 -13.40 14.50 -19.39
CA GLN A 65 -12.22 13.96 -20.04
C GLN A 65 -12.21 14.41 -21.50
N ALA A 66 -11.39 15.40 -21.82
CA ALA A 66 -10.90 15.55 -23.18
C ALA A 66 -10.25 14.20 -23.58
N PRO A 67 -10.59 13.63 -24.75
CA PRO A 67 -10.28 12.24 -25.06
C PRO A 67 -8.77 12.01 -24.97
N LEU A 68 -8.38 11.12 -24.06
CA LEU A 68 -7.10 10.43 -24.13
C LEU A 68 -6.99 9.87 -25.54
N LYS A 69 -5.89 10.16 -26.25
CA LYS A 69 -5.60 9.57 -27.55
C LYS A 69 -5.53 8.06 -27.39
N THR A 70 -6.68 7.44 -27.63
CA THR A 70 -6.92 6.01 -27.64
C THR A 70 -6.36 5.52 -28.97
N GLN A 71 -5.19 4.90 -28.97
CA GLN A 71 -4.86 4.01 -30.07
C GLN A 71 -5.42 2.62 -29.75
N ASN A 72 -6.65 2.42 -30.27
CA ASN A 72 -7.30 1.16 -30.60
C ASN A 72 -7.50 0.12 -29.49
N ARG A 73 -8.61 0.27 -28.77
CA ARG A 73 -9.65 -0.77 -28.70
C ARG A 73 -10.99 -0.13 -28.96
N ALA A 74 -11.77 -0.77 -29.84
CA ALA A 74 -12.92 -0.20 -30.55
C ALA A 74 -13.87 0.63 -29.67
N VAL A 75 -14.16 1.85 -30.13
CA VAL A 75 -15.33 2.62 -29.72
C VAL A 75 -16.55 1.88 -30.26
N GLN A 76 -17.05 0.93 -29.48
CA GLN A 76 -18.43 0.46 -29.59
C GLN A 76 -19.25 1.24 -28.57
N ASN A 77 -20.45 1.66 -28.99
CA ASN A 77 -21.41 2.45 -28.21
C ASN A 77 -21.40 2.07 -26.72
N VAL A 78 -20.96 3.01 -25.87
CA VAL A 78 -20.81 2.80 -24.43
C VAL A 78 -22.19 2.78 -23.80
N GLN A 79 -22.71 1.59 -23.52
CA GLN A 79 -23.81 1.42 -22.59
C GLN A 79 -23.23 1.45 -21.17
N ALA A 80 -23.76 2.32 -20.31
CA ALA A 80 -23.25 2.57 -18.96
C ALA A 80 -23.15 1.29 -18.10
N ALA A 81 -22.18 1.28 -17.17
CA ALA A 81 -21.81 0.15 -16.32
C ALA A 81 -22.97 -0.65 -15.76
N THR A 82 -24.00 0.05 -15.26
CA THR A 82 -25.31 -0.52 -14.97
C THR A 82 -26.32 0.62 -14.93
N THR A 83 -27.50 0.41 -15.50
CA THR A 83 -28.64 1.32 -15.30
C THR A 83 -29.23 1.22 -13.89
N SER A 84 -28.96 0.13 -13.16
CA SER A 84 -29.52 -0.15 -11.83
C SER A 84 -28.87 0.65 -10.69
N GLY A 85 -27.67 1.21 -10.89
CA GLY A 85 -26.91 1.87 -9.81
C GLY A 85 -26.37 0.94 -8.73
N THR A 86 -26.46 -0.38 -8.94
CA THR A 86 -26.00 -1.41 -8.00
C THR A 86 -25.14 -2.45 -8.70
N LEU A 87 -24.20 -3.05 -7.96
CA LEU A 87 -23.33 -4.12 -8.44
C LEU A 87 -23.54 -5.37 -7.59
N GLN A 88 -23.68 -6.52 -8.27
CA GLN A 88 -23.66 -7.84 -7.64
C GLN A 88 -22.21 -8.30 -7.45
N ILE A 89 -21.86 -8.66 -6.21
CA ILE A 89 -20.57 -9.21 -5.84
C ILE A 89 -20.77 -10.62 -5.28
N VAL A 90 -20.05 -11.60 -5.79
CA VAL A 90 -19.98 -12.94 -5.21
C VAL A 90 -18.72 -13.02 -4.37
N LEU A 91 -18.89 -13.19 -3.06
CA LEU A 91 -17.82 -13.44 -2.12
C LEU A 91 -17.64 -14.95 -1.98
N GLU A 92 -16.47 -15.47 -2.31
CA GLU A 92 -16.22 -16.92 -2.33
C GLU A 92 -15.11 -17.32 -1.36
N ASN A 93 -15.35 -18.36 -0.58
CA ASN A 93 -14.32 -18.96 0.26
C ASN A 93 -13.63 -20.11 -0.48
N GLN A 94 -12.39 -19.92 -0.93
CA GLN A 94 -11.50 -20.96 -1.46
C GLN A 94 -10.28 -21.18 -0.55
N SER A 95 -10.43 -20.89 0.74
CA SER A 95 -9.46 -21.22 1.79
C SER A 95 -9.65 -22.65 2.29
N ASN A 96 -8.90 -23.03 3.33
CA ASN A 96 -9.06 -24.28 4.06
C ASN A 96 -9.78 -24.12 5.40
N ASN A 97 -10.48 -23.00 5.63
CA ASN A 97 -11.09 -22.67 6.91
C ASN A 97 -12.56 -22.23 6.74
N ALA A 98 -13.45 -22.75 7.59
CA ALA A 98 -14.87 -22.36 7.60
C ALA A 98 -15.13 -21.04 8.35
N ASP A 99 -14.23 -20.65 9.26
CA ASP A 99 -14.25 -19.37 9.97
C ASP A 99 -13.61 -18.29 9.09
N MET A 100 -14.27 -18.01 7.96
CA MET A 100 -13.87 -16.95 7.02
C MET A 100 -14.94 -15.86 7.02
N TYR A 101 -14.52 -14.61 7.15
CA TYR A 101 -15.40 -13.44 7.19
C TYR A 101 -15.02 -12.44 6.11
N ALA A 102 -16.02 -11.79 5.54
CA ALA A 102 -15.85 -10.69 4.60
C ALA A 102 -16.45 -9.38 5.13
N TYR A 103 -15.95 -8.26 4.62
CA TYR A 103 -16.42 -6.91 4.92
C TYR A 103 -16.33 -6.07 3.66
N ILE A 104 -17.30 -5.18 3.42
CA ILE A 104 -17.25 -4.22 2.31
C ILE A 104 -17.38 -2.80 2.85
N THR A 105 -16.38 -1.97 2.57
CA THR A 105 -16.28 -0.58 3.04
C THR A 105 -16.00 0.37 1.88
N GLY A 106 -16.30 1.66 2.02
CA GLY A 106 -15.94 2.67 1.02
C GLY A 106 -16.72 3.97 1.20
N GLN A 107 -16.87 4.75 0.13
CA GLN A 107 -17.68 5.97 0.09
C GLN A 107 -18.81 5.84 -0.93
N ALA A 108 -20.06 6.03 -0.51
CA ALA A 108 -21.21 5.95 -1.39
C ALA A 108 -21.33 7.20 -2.27
N ILE A 109 -21.05 7.04 -3.57
CA ILE A 109 -21.01 8.13 -4.56
C ILE A 109 -22.37 8.83 -4.63
N ASP A 110 -23.44 8.03 -4.76
CA ASP A 110 -24.81 8.54 -4.91
C ASP A 110 -25.44 8.99 -3.57
N ASN A 111 -24.66 8.96 -2.48
CA ASN A 111 -25.05 9.46 -1.16
C ASN A 111 -24.04 10.50 -0.64
N ASN A 112 -23.70 11.48 -1.49
CA ASN A 112 -22.81 12.61 -1.17
C ASN A 112 -21.44 12.18 -0.61
N GLY A 113 -20.91 11.03 -1.03
CA GLY A 113 -19.64 10.50 -0.53
C GLY A 113 -19.69 10.01 0.92
N ALA A 114 -20.87 9.71 1.47
CA ALA A 114 -21.02 9.20 2.83
C ALA A 114 -20.20 7.93 3.04
N LEU A 115 -19.59 7.81 4.24
CA LEU A 115 -18.93 6.58 4.66
C LEU A 115 -19.92 5.42 4.58
N PHE A 116 -19.54 4.37 3.86
CA PHE A 116 -20.34 3.18 3.61
C PHE A 116 -19.70 1.95 4.25
N LEU A 117 -20.54 1.16 4.90
CA LEU A 117 -20.27 -0.18 5.40
C LEU A 117 -21.42 -1.09 4.97
N LEU A 118 -21.14 -2.32 4.55
CA LEU A 118 -22.19 -3.32 4.28
C LEU A 118 -22.47 -4.14 5.54
N GLN A 119 -23.73 -4.28 5.92
CA GLN A 119 -24.10 -5.11 7.07
C GLN A 119 -23.90 -6.61 6.79
N SER A 120 -23.91 -7.41 7.86
CA SER A 120 -23.66 -8.86 7.84
C SER A 120 -24.61 -9.69 6.96
N ASP A 121 -25.75 -9.13 6.55
CA ASP A 121 -26.70 -9.74 5.60
C ASP A 121 -26.25 -9.66 4.12
N ALA A 122 -25.10 -9.04 3.87
CA ALA A 122 -24.52 -8.77 2.55
C ALA A 122 -25.41 -7.91 1.62
N ARG A 123 -26.40 -7.19 2.17
CA ARG A 123 -27.38 -6.45 1.36
C ARG A 123 -27.63 -5.04 1.88
N THR A 124 -27.71 -4.86 3.19
CA THR A 124 -28.16 -3.60 3.80
C THR A 124 -27.00 -2.62 3.95
N PRO A 125 -27.03 -1.46 3.26
CA PRO A 125 -26.06 -0.39 3.50
C PRO A 125 -26.17 0.14 4.93
N TYR A 126 -25.05 0.48 5.52
CA TYR A 126 -24.95 1.22 6.78
C TYR A 126 -24.10 2.47 6.59
N TYR A 127 -24.69 3.61 6.98
CA TYR A 127 -24.06 4.93 6.94
C TYR A 127 -23.96 5.43 8.39
N PRO A 128 -22.80 5.28 9.06
CA PRO A 128 -22.67 5.69 10.45
C PRO A 128 -22.87 7.20 10.62
N SER A 129 -23.44 7.60 11.75
CA SER A 129 -23.37 8.99 12.19
C SER A 129 -21.98 9.31 12.73
N SER A 130 -21.62 10.59 12.77
CA SER A 130 -20.38 11.03 13.43
C SER A 130 -20.44 10.74 14.93
N PRO A 131 -19.53 9.94 15.51
CA PRO A 131 -19.43 9.80 16.95
C PRO A 131 -18.93 11.09 17.60
N SER A 132 -19.11 11.21 18.92
CA SER A 132 -18.62 12.35 19.72
C SER A 132 -17.13 12.24 20.11
N SER A 133 -16.53 11.07 19.99
CA SER A 133 -15.13 10.79 20.31
C SER A 133 -14.52 9.78 19.35
N THR A 134 -13.19 9.63 19.40
CA THR A 134 -12.44 8.68 18.58
C THR A 134 -12.58 7.24 19.08
N GLY A 135 -12.28 6.29 18.20
CA GLY A 135 -12.20 4.86 18.53
C GLY A 135 -13.53 4.23 18.96
N GLN A 136 -14.67 4.78 18.53
CA GLN A 136 -15.98 4.22 18.89
C GLN A 136 -16.28 2.94 18.08
N PRO A 137 -16.97 1.94 18.66
CA PRO A 137 -17.32 0.73 17.93
C PRO A 137 -18.37 0.99 16.84
N ILE A 138 -18.40 0.13 15.81
CA ILE A 138 -19.52 0.08 14.86
C ILE A 138 -20.75 -0.50 15.58
N PRO A 139 -21.90 0.19 15.61
CA PRO A 139 -23.07 -0.25 16.40
C PRO A 139 -23.91 -1.34 15.71
N VAL A 140 -23.54 -1.75 14.50
CA VAL A 140 -24.19 -2.82 13.73
C VAL A 140 -23.17 -3.89 13.35
N ASN A 141 -23.63 -5.13 13.17
CA ASN A 141 -22.77 -6.20 12.69
C ASN A 141 -22.50 -6.05 11.19
N ILE A 142 -21.23 -5.90 10.82
CA ILE A 142 -20.74 -5.79 9.44
C ILE A 142 -19.93 -7.01 8.98
N SER A 143 -19.83 -8.05 9.81
CA SER A 143 -19.11 -9.27 9.48
C SER A 143 -20.00 -10.22 8.68
N ILE A 144 -19.66 -10.43 7.40
CA ILE A 144 -20.36 -11.34 6.50
C ILE A 144 -19.69 -12.73 6.60
N PRO A 145 -20.31 -13.75 7.22
CA PRO A 145 -19.72 -15.08 7.31
C PRO A 145 -19.74 -15.77 5.94
N LEU A 146 -18.58 -16.26 5.48
CA LEU A 146 -18.47 -16.99 4.22
C LEU A 146 -18.66 -18.50 4.39
N GLY A 147 -18.60 -19.04 5.60
CA GLY A 147 -18.82 -20.47 5.86
C GLY A 147 -17.74 -21.38 5.26
N ALA A 148 -18.07 -22.66 5.03
CA ALA A 148 -17.11 -23.68 4.61
C ALA A 148 -16.43 -23.40 3.25
N PRO A 149 -15.24 -23.98 2.99
CA PRO A 149 -14.59 -23.93 1.68
C PRO A 149 -15.55 -24.32 0.54
N GLY A 150 -15.48 -23.60 -0.57
CA GLY A 150 -16.37 -23.70 -1.73
C GLY A 150 -17.67 -22.88 -1.62
N ASN A 151 -18.01 -22.35 -0.44
CA ASN A 151 -19.23 -21.58 -0.28
C ASN A 151 -19.15 -20.19 -0.93
N ARG A 152 -20.31 -19.69 -1.34
CA ARG A 152 -20.49 -18.39 -2.00
C ARG A 152 -21.58 -17.57 -1.32
N VAL A 153 -21.31 -16.29 -1.09
CA VAL A 153 -22.28 -15.31 -0.57
C VAL A 153 -22.47 -14.20 -1.59
N ASN A 154 -23.72 -13.94 -1.97
CA ASN A 154 -24.05 -12.85 -2.89
C ASN A 154 -24.25 -11.56 -2.09
N ALA A 155 -23.44 -10.56 -2.38
CA ALA A 155 -23.53 -9.22 -1.88
C ALA A 155 -24.07 -8.25 -2.93
N THR A 156 -24.76 -7.20 -2.50
CA THR A 156 -25.18 -6.09 -3.36
C THR A 156 -24.68 -4.78 -2.79
N ILE A 157 -24.03 -3.97 -3.63
CA ILE A 157 -23.51 -2.67 -3.23
C ILE A 157 -24.07 -1.56 -4.13
N PRO A 158 -24.19 -0.31 -3.64
CA PRO A 158 -24.41 0.86 -4.48
C PRO A 158 -23.10 1.24 -5.20
N ARG A 159 -23.10 2.36 -5.94
CA ARG A 159 -21.87 2.97 -6.44
C ARG A 159 -20.96 3.42 -5.29
N ILE A 160 -19.74 2.89 -5.27
CA ILE A 160 -18.74 3.10 -4.21
C ILE A 160 -17.44 3.62 -4.81
N ALA A 161 -16.88 4.67 -4.24
CA ALA A 161 -15.51 5.12 -4.47
C ALA A 161 -14.60 4.68 -3.31
N GLY A 162 -13.32 4.41 -3.60
CA GLY A 162 -12.33 4.03 -2.59
C GLY A 162 -12.75 2.79 -1.79
N GLY A 163 -13.37 1.83 -2.47
CA GLY A 163 -13.93 0.66 -1.84
C GLY A 163 -12.88 -0.37 -1.49
N ARG A 164 -13.08 -1.09 -0.38
CA ARG A 164 -12.28 -2.24 0.02
C ARG A 164 -13.18 -3.43 0.32
N ILE A 165 -12.77 -4.60 -0.16
CA ILE A 165 -13.34 -5.89 0.23
C ILE A 165 -12.29 -6.59 1.07
N TRP A 166 -12.58 -6.74 2.36
CA TRP A 166 -11.68 -7.32 3.34
C TRP A 166 -12.07 -8.76 3.60
N PHE A 167 -11.08 -9.60 3.87
CA PHE A 167 -11.26 -10.95 4.35
C PHE A 167 -10.46 -11.20 5.62
N SER A 168 -11.01 -11.97 6.55
CA SER A 168 -10.27 -12.47 7.71
C SER A 168 -10.57 -13.93 8.00
N GLN A 169 -9.54 -14.65 8.46
CA GLN A 169 -9.60 -16.08 8.72
C GLN A 169 -9.37 -16.37 10.21
N GLY A 170 -10.22 -17.21 10.79
CA GLY A 170 -10.17 -17.67 12.19
C GLY A 170 -10.67 -16.65 13.22
N SER A 171 -10.87 -15.39 12.83
CA SER A 171 -11.43 -14.35 13.71
C SER A 171 -12.01 -13.20 12.89
N GLN A 172 -13.05 -12.56 13.41
CA GLN A 172 -13.61 -11.33 12.85
C GLN A 172 -12.63 -10.15 12.99
N LEU A 173 -12.70 -9.19 12.07
CA LEU A 173 -12.03 -7.89 12.16
C LEU A 173 -12.79 -6.91 13.05
N THR A 174 -12.06 -5.98 13.65
CA THR A 174 -12.57 -4.87 14.45
C THR A 174 -12.34 -3.60 13.67
N PHE A 175 -13.43 -2.92 13.30
CA PHE A 175 -13.43 -1.58 12.74
C PHE A 175 -13.90 -0.60 13.82
N LEU A 176 -13.35 0.61 13.81
CA LEU A 176 -13.76 1.67 14.74
C LEU A 176 -14.14 2.94 13.97
N LEU A 177 -14.76 3.91 14.66
CA LEU A 177 -15.16 5.20 14.12
C LEU A 177 -14.52 6.34 14.90
N ASN A 178 -14.06 7.33 14.14
CA ASN A 178 -13.67 8.64 14.62
C ASN A 178 -14.71 9.70 14.21
N PRO A 179 -14.72 10.89 14.84
CA PRO A 179 -15.57 12.00 14.40
C PRO A 179 -15.32 12.35 12.94
N GLY A 180 -16.37 12.77 12.22
CA GLY A 180 -16.32 13.01 10.78
C GLY A 180 -17.63 12.65 10.08
N PRO A 181 -18.12 11.39 10.12
CA PRO A 181 -17.50 10.15 10.62
C PRO A 181 -16.28 9.69 9.80
N GLY A 182 -15.26 9.15 10.47
CA GLY A 182 -14.09 8.55 9.83
C GLY A 182 -13.91 7.09 10.21
N LEU A 183 -13.80 6.19 9.22
CA LEU A 183 -13.50 4.78 9.48
C LEU A 183 -12.03 4.62 9.90
N VAL A 184 -11.83 3.95 11.04
CA VAL A 184 -10.56 3.40 11.47
C VAL A 184 -10.52 1.96 10.98
N GLU A 185 -9.72 1.75 9.94
CA GLU A 185 -9.54 0.46 9.30
C GLU A 185 -8.51 -0.40 10.05
N PRO A 186 -8.54 -1.74 9.89
CA PRO A 186 -7.53 -2.63 10.46
C PRO A 186 -6.11 -2.22 10.13
N SER A 187 -5.27 -2.07 11.15
CA SER A 187 -3.87 -1.67 10.98
C SER A 187 -2.90 -2.84 11.19
N VAL A 188 -1.96 -2.97 10.27
CA VAL A 188 -0.76 -3.81 10.45
C VAL A 188 0.44 -3.01 10.98
N PHE A 189 0.29 -1.69 11.15
CA PHE A 189 1.37 -0.78 11.51
C PHE A 189 1.45 -0.50 13.00
N ASN A 190 0.34 -0.68 13.73
CA ASN A 190 0.30 -0.44 15.16
C ASN A 190 0.20 -1.77 15.91
N PRO A 191 1.23 -2.20 16.67
CA PRO A 191 1.19 -3.43 17.46
C PRO A 191 0.04 -3.48 18.49
N SER A 192 -0.49 -2.32 18.90
CA SER A 192 -1.64 -2.21 19.79
C SER A 192 -2.99 -2.26 19.06
N ASP A 193 -3.01 -2.31 17.73
CA ASP A 193 -4.26 -2.46 16.96
C ASP A 193 -4.92 -3.82 17.29
N PRO A 194 -6.25 -3.86 17.52
CA PRO A 194 -6.95 -5.11 17.82
C PRO A 194 -6.84 -6.16 16.71
N ASN A 195 -6.50 -5.75 15.49
CA ASN A 195 -6.31 -6.63 14.34
C ASN A 195 -4.84 -7.01 14.09
N TYR A 196 -3.89 -6.48 14.86
CA TYR A 196 -2.46 -6.67 14.59
C TYR A 196 -2.06 -8.15 14.54
N SER A 197 -2.67 -9.00 15.36
CA SER A 197 -2.39 -10.45 15.38
C SER A 197 -3.36 -11.29 14.54
N ARG A 198 -4.29 -10.66 13.81
CA ARG A 198 -5.29 -11.36 12.98
C ARG A 198 -4.76 -11.62 11.58
N ASN A 199 -5.16 -12.75 10.99
CA ASN A 199 -4.90 -13.06 9.59
C ASN A 199 -5.99 -12.42 8.73
N PHE A 200 -5.63 -11.40 7.94
CA PHE A 200 -6.55 -10.70 7.07
C PHE A 200 -5.86 -10.23 5.79
N GLY A 201 -6.65 -9.89 4.77
CA GLY A 201 -6.20 -9.29 3.52
C GLY A 201 -7.34 -8.49 2.90
N PHE A 202 -7.06 -7.74 1.83
CA PHE A 202 -8.10 -7.00 1.12
C PHE A 202 -7.75 -6.79 -0.35
N CYS A 203 -8.78 -6.53 -1.15
CA CYS A 203 -8.66 -5.97 -2.49
C CYS A 203 -9.41 -4.64 -2.56
N GLU A 204 -9.08 -3.84 -3.56
CA GLU A 204 -9.58 -2.47 -3.71
C GLU A 204 -10.45 -2.36 -4.96
N PHE A 205 -11.46 -1.50 -4.92
CA PHE A 205 -12.33 -1.28 -6.06
C PHE A 205 -12.93 0.12 -6.09
N THR A 206 -13.40 0.51 -7.27
CA THR A 206 -14.34 1.61 -7.45
C THR A 206 -15.41 1.17 -8.43
N PHE A 207 -16.67 1.40 -8.07
CA PHE A 207 -17.82 1.18 -8.93
C PHE A 207 -18.58 2.51 -9.06
N ASN A 208 -18.57 3.09 -10.26
CA ASN A 208 -19.21 4.38 -10.54
C ASN A 208 -20.17 4.25 -11.73
N SER A 209 -20.64 5.38 -12.28
CA SER A 209 -21.57 5.38 -13.41
C SER A 209 -20.95 4.88 -14.72
N ALA A 210 -19.62 4.99 -14.86
CA ALA A 210 -18.89 4.62 -16.06
C ALA A 210 -18.40 3.17 -16.05
N GLN A 211 -17.88 2.69 -14.91
CA GLN A 211 -17.24 1.38 -14.83
C GLN A 211 -17.21 0.80 -13.41
N VAL A 212 -16.88 -0.49 -13.34
CA VAL A 212 -16.16 -1.04 -12.18
C VAL A 212 -14.69 -1.19 -12.53
N PHE A 213 -13.82 -0.84 -11.58
CA PHE A 213 -12.39 -1.11 -11.59
C PHE A 213 -12.06 -1.80 -10.27
N VAL A 214 -11.31 -2.90 -10.30
CA VAL A 214 -10.94 -3.69 -9.12
C VAL A 214 -9.53 -4.24 -9.26
N ASN A 215 -8.78 -4.23 -8.16
CA ASN A 215 -7.39 -4.70 -8.13
C ASN A 215 -7.08 -5.47 -6.84
N ILE A 216 -6.22 -6.48 -6.97
CA ILE A 216 -5.53 -7.04 -5.80
C ILE A 216 -4.51 -6.02 -5.30
N SER A 217 -4.16 -6.06 -4.01
CA SER A 217 -3.18 -5.12 -3.44
C SER A 217 -2.23 -5.81 -2.49
N TYR A 218 -0.93 -5.60 -2.72
CA TYR A 218 0.19 -6.03 -1.89
C TYR A 218 1.09 -4.85 -1.52
N VAL A 219 0.60 -3.61 -1.71
CA VAL A 219 1.32 -2.37 -1.44
C VAL A 219 1.69 -2.26 0.04
N ASP A 220 0.81 -2.76 0.93
CA ASP A 220 1.06 -2.74 2.37
C ASP A 220 1.68 -4.05 2.87
N PHE A 221 1.08 -5.19 2.51
CA PHE A 221 1.54 -6.50 2.96
C PHE A 221 0.89 -7.63 2.14
N ILE A 222 1.46 -8.82 2.25
CA ILE A 222 0.81 -10.09 1.90
C ILE A 222 0.44 -10.85 3.16
N SER A 223 -0.67 -11.59 3.13
CA SER A 223 -1.09 -12.46 4.23
C SER A 223 -1.35 -13.88 3.75
N ASN A 224 -1.78 -14.75 4.66
CA ASN A 224 -2.18 -16.12 4.31
C ASN A 224 -3.61 -16.20 3.77
N ILE A 225 -4.11 -15.12 3.17
CA ILE A 225 -5.39 -15.06 2.44
C ILE A 225 -5.10 -14.52 1.04
N PRO A 226 -4.68 -15.37 0.09
CA PRO A 226 -4.63 -15.00 -1.32
C PRO A 226 -6.00 -14.51 -1.80
N ILE A 227 -6.03 -13.51 -2.69
CA ILE A 227 -7.27 -13.00 -3.27
C ILE A 227 -7.20 -13.13 -4.79
N ALA A 228 -8.27 -13.64 -5.39
CA ALA A 228 -8.46 -13.70 -6.83
C ALA A 228 -9.70 -12.89 -7.23
N LEU A 229 -9.70 -12.38 -8.45
CA LEU A 229 -10.76 -11.51 -8.99
C LEU A 229 -11.25 -12.09 -10.31
N THR A 230 -12.57 -12.19 -10.47
CA THR A 230 -13.19 -12.49 -11.76
C THR A 230 -14.27 -11.47 -12.05
N LEU A 231 -14.20 -10.84 -13.21
CA LEU A 231 -15.17 -9.84 -13.62
C LEU A 231 -15.87 -10.29 -14.89
N GLN A 232 -17.19 -10.42 -14.82
CA GLN A 232 -18.05 -10.77 -15.94
C GLN A 232 -18.80 -9.53 -16.42
N ASP A 233 -18.89 -9.37 -17.73
CA ASP A 233 -19.67 -8.32 -18.35
C ASP A 233 -21.06 -8.80 -18.80
N THR A 234 -21.92 -7.89 -19.22
CA THR A 234 -23.26 -8.19 -19.75
C THR A 234 -23.23 -8.74 -21.18
N SER A 235 -22.12 -8.58 -21.90
CA SER A 235 -21.88 -9.14 -23.24
C SER A 235 -21.36 -10.59 -23.23
N GLY A 236 -21.08 -11.16 -22.04
CA GLY A 236 -20.55 -12.50 -21.84
C GLY A 236 -19.02 -12.61 -21.75
N GLY A 237 -18.28 -11.50 -21.88
CA GLY A 237 -16.85 -11.45 -21.64
C GLY A 237 -16.49 -11.61 -20.16
N THR A 238 -15.29 -12.15 -19.92
CA THR A 238 -14.77 -12.43 -18.58
C THR A 238 -13.30 -12.02 -18.52
N GLN A 239 -12.92 -11.37 -17.42
CA GLN A 239 -11.53 -11.09 -17.05
C GLN A 239 -11.21 -11.77 -15.72
N HIS A 240 -9.97 -12.19 -15.54
CA HIS A 240 -9.51 -12.89 -14.34
C HIS A 240 -8.15 -12.39 -13.88
N VAL A 241 -7.98 -12.30 -12.56
CA VAL A 241 -6.70 -12.13 -11.87
C VAL A 241 -6.63 -13.24 -10.82
N SER A 242 -5.54 -13.99 -10.88
CA SER A 242 -5.41 -15.30 -10.23
C SER A 242 -5.02 -15.20 -8.77
N GLY A 243 -4.27 -14.16 -8.41
CA GLY A 243 -3.62 -14.05 -7.11
C GLY A 243 -2.58 -15.15 -6.87
N MET A 244 -2.32 -15.43 -5.60
CA MET A 244 -1.36 -16.46 -5.18
C MET A 244 -2.03 -17.82 -4.91
N ARG A 245 -1.24 -18.89 -4.98
CA ARG A 245 -1.62 -20.20 -4.41
C ARG A 245 -1.71 -20.12 -2.89
N ALA A 246 -2.31 -21.14 -2.26
CA ALA A 246 -2.46 -21.23 -0.80
C ALA A 246 -1.13 -21.10 -0.03
N ASN A 247 0.01 -21.47 -0.63
CA ASN A 247 1.33 -21.33 -0.04
C ASN A 247 2.04 -19.99 -0.39
N GLY A 248 1.33 -19.00 -0.94
CA GLY A 248 1.91 -17.73 -1.40
C GLY A 248 2.74 -16.99 -0.34
N LEU A 249 2.18 -16.81 0.87
CA LEU A 249 2.90 -16.20 2.00
C LEU A 249 4.16 -16.97 2.35
N ALA A 250 4.10 -18.31 2.40
CA ALA A 250 5.26 -19.14 2.71
C ALA A 250 6.35 -19.00 1.64
N THR A 251 5.99 -19.00 0.37
CA THR A 251 6.89 -18.82 -0.77
C THR A 251 7.61 -17.47 -0.69
N VAL A 252 6.87 -16.37 -0.51
CA VAL A 252 7.47 -15.04 -0.43
C VAL A 252 8.33 -14.89 0.83
N SER A 253 7.84 -15.38 1.98
CA SER A 253 8.58 -15.28 3.24
C SER A 253 9.87 -16.10 3.20
N GLN A 254 9.87 -17.26 2.55
CA GLN A 254 11.11 -18.00 2.29
C GLN A 254 12.04 -17.20 1.37
N GLY A 255 11.52 -16.65 0.27
CA GLY A 255 12.31 -15.82 -0.65
C GLY A 255 12.94 -14.60 0.02
N LEU A 256 12.24 -13.96 0.97
CA LEU A 256 12.76 -12.84 1.75
C LEU A 256 13.89 -13.28 2.71
N ARG A 257 13.76 -14.45 3.34
CA ARG A 257 14.83 -15.04 4.15
C ARG A 257 16.06 -15.36 3.32
N ASP A 258 15.86 -16.00 2.17
CA ASP A 258 16.93 -16.33 1.24
C ASP A 258 17.61 -15.07 0.72
N GLN A 259 16.85 -14.01 0.46
CA GLN A 259 17.41 -12.74 0.01
C GLN A 259 18.29 -12.11 1.10
N THR A 260 17.83 -12.07 2.36
CA THR A 260 18.67 -11.63 3.49
C THR A 260 19.94 -12.47 3.63
N ALA A 261 19.85 -13.79 3.45
CA ALA A 261 21.03 -14.65 3.51
C ALA A 261 22.04 -14.35 2.38
N ARG A 262 21.57 -13.88 1.22
CA ARG A 262 22.42 -13.55 0.07
C ARG A 262 23.10 -12.19 0.20
N ASP A 263 22.38 -11.15 0.61
CA ASP A 263 22.88 -9.77 0.56
C ASP A 263 23.06 -9.10 1.93
N GLY A 264 22.70 -9.79 3.02
CA GLY A 264 22.77 -9.27 4.39
C GLY A 264 21.78 -8.14 4.70
N ARG A 265 20.87 -7.80 3.77
CA ARG A 265 19.86 -6.74 3.96
C ARG A 265 18.63 -7.29 4.68
N ARG A 266 17.84 -6.40 5.27
CA ARG A 266 16.76 -6.72 6.22
C ARG A 266 15.45 -7.23 5.59
N TRP A 267 15.52 -7.92 4.44
CA TRP A 267 14.34 -8.50 3.78
C TRP A 267 13.54 -9.44 4.69
N SER A 268 14.20 -10.31 5.45
CA SER A 268 13.56 -11.21 6.41
C SER A 268 12.91 -10.49 7.59
N SER A 269 13.34 -9.26 7.92
CA SER A 269 12.73 -8.45 8.98
C SER A 269 11.34 -7.93 8.59
N LEU A 270 10.99 -7.97 7.29
CA LEU A 270 9.64 -7.62 6.82
C LEU A 270 8.59 -8.67 7.20
N ILE A 271 9.01 -9.86 7.65
CA ILE A 271 8.10 -10.95 8.01
C ILE A 271 7.63 -10.74 9.44
N VAL A 272 6.32 -10.60 9.61
CA VAL A 272 5.68 -10.54 10.93
C VAL A 272 5.21 -11.94 11.28
N GLN A 273 5.61 -12.41 12.46
CA GLN A 273 5.24 -13.72 12.97
C GLN A 273 4.24 -13.60 14.13
N SER A 274 3.39 -14.61 14.26
CA SER A 274 2.50 -14.80 15.41
C SER A 274 2.55 -16.27 15.83
N ASN A 275 2.77 -16.52 17.12
CA ASN A 275 2.89 -17.88 17.68
C ASN A 275 3.89 -18.78 16.91
N GLY A 276 5.03 -18.22 16.52
CA GLY A 276 6.09 -18.93 15.81
C GLY A 276 5.79 -19.26 14.33
N ARG A 277 4.73 -18.70 13.75
CA ARG A 277 4.36 -18.87 12.34
C ARG A 277 4.33 -17.53 11.62
N ASP A 278 4.63 -17.54 10.32
CA ASP A 278 4.51 -16.36 9.48
C ASP A 278 3.03 -15.95 9.39
N LEU A 279 2.74 -14.72 9.80
CA LEU A 279 1.39 -14.15 9.77
C LEU A 279 1.18 -13.29 8.53
N ARG A 280 2.20 -12.51 8.17
CA ARG A 280 2.24 -11.64 6.98
C ARG A 280 3.67 -11.27 6.64
N ALA A 281 3.90 -10.86 5.39
CA ALA A 281 5.12 -10.15 5.03
C ALA A 281 4.76 -8.73 4.59
N LEU A 282 5.33 -7.74 5.27
CA LEU A 282 5.14 -6.33 4.97
C LEU A 282 5.87 -5.97 3.67
N SER A 283 5.32 -5.02 2.92
CA SER A 283 6.11 -4.36 1.88
C SER A 283 7.28 -3.58 2.52
N PRO A 284 8.33 -3.24 1.77
CA PRO A 284 9.41 -2.40 2.27
C PRO A 284 8.90 -1.05 2.79
N ASN A 285 7.94 -0.43 2.09
CA ASN A 285 7.29 0.82 2.53
C ASN A 285 6.63 0.67 3.92
N SER A 286 5.92 -0.44 4.12
CA SER A 286 5.25 -0.72 5.38
C SER A 286 6.23 -1.06 6.50
N GLY A 287 7.27 -1.86 6.20
CA GLY A 287 8.31 -2.21 7.16
C GLY A 287 9.08 -0.98 7.67
N ILE A 288 9.44 -0.05 6.78
CA ILE A 288 10.18 1.17 7.15
C ILE A 288 9.34 2.20 7.89
N THR A 289 8.00 2.09 7.88
CA THR A 289 7.12 3.01 8.62
C THR A 289 7.46 3.02 10.12
N ASN A 290 7.71 1.85 10.70
CA ASN A 290 8.14 1.72 12.10
C ASN A 290 9.65 1.52 12.25
N ASN A 291 10.36 1.34 11.14
CA ASN A 291 11.79 1.00 11.14
C ASN A 291 12.52 1.76 10.03
N PRO A 292 12.60 3.10 10.12
CA PRO A 292 13.05 3.96 9.01
C PRO A 292 14.46 3.62 8.52
N ASP A 293 15.31 3.04 9.36
CA ASP A 293 16.70 2.76 9.06
C ASP A 293 16.96 1.42 8.34
N TRP A 294 15.95 0.54 8.21
CA TRP A 294 16.17 -0.83 7.71
C TRP A 294 16.79 -0.91 6.31
N PHE A 295 16.50 0.07 5.46
CA PHE A 295 16.99 0.13 4.07
C PHE A 295 17.65 1.47 3.73
N ALA A 296 18.03 2.30 4.71
CA ALA A 296 18.43 3.69 4.48
C ALA A 296 19.48 3.89 3.37
N THR A 297 20.45 2.97 3.26
CA THR A 297 21.54 3.02 2.27
C THR A 297 21.38 2.04 1.09
N TYR A 298 20.26 1.32 1.02
CA TYR A 298 20.09 0.20 0.08
C TYR A 298 20.15 0.63 -1.39
N TRP A 299 19.60 1.81 -1.71
CA TRP A 299 19.53 2.34 -3.07
C TRP A 299 20.62 3.34 -3.44
N THR A 300 21.47 3.74 -2.49
CA THR A 300 22.39 4.88 -2.63
C THR A 300 23.29 4.78 -3.86
N ASP A 301 23.98 3.65 -4.04
CA ASP A 301 24.93 3.48 -5.15
C ASP A 301 24.24 3.41 -6.51
N TYR A 302 23.04 2.80 -6.57
CA TYR A 302 22.23 2.75 -7.77
C TYR A 302 21.75 4.15 -8.18
N VAL A 303 21.23 4.92 -7.23
CA VAL A 303 20.80 6.30 -7.47
C VAL A 303 21.97 7.17 -7.92
N ASN A 304 23.14 7.01 -7.29
CA ASN A 304 24.36 7.72 -7.72
C ASN A 304 24.75 7.37 -9.16
N SER A 305 24.67 6.09 -9.53
CA SER A 305 24.98 5.61 -10.88
C SER A 305 23.99 6.14 -11.92
N VAL A 306 22.69 6.09 -11.61
CA VAL A 306 21.61 6.66 -12.44
C VAL A 306 21.85 8.15 -12.68
N TYR A 307 22.08 8.93 -11.62
CA TYR A 307 22.28 10.38 -11.74
C TYR A 307 23.61 10.74 -12.41
N SER A 308 24.64 9.89 -12.28
CA SER A 308 25.92 10.07 -12.99
C SER A 308 25.75 9.85 -14.49
N ARG A 309 25.06 8.78 -14.89
CA ARG A 309 24.72 8.47 -16.28
C ARG A 309 23.98 9.62 -16.95
N TYR A 310 22.87 10.05 -16.35
CA TYR A 310 22.02 11.11 -16.89
C TYR A 310 22.57 12.53 -16.72
N ARG A 311 23.81 12.70 -16.27
CA ARG A 311 24.54 13.97 -16.44
C ARG A 311 25.03 14.14 -17.88
N ASN A 312 25.35 13.04 -18.54
CA ASN A 312 25.98 13.04 -19.87
C ASN A 312 25.02 12.64 -21.00
N GLU A 313 23.84 12.11 -20.68
CA GLU A 313 22.80 11.77 -21.66
C GLU A 313 21.40 12.12 -21.16
N ASP A 314 20.45 12.22 -22.09
CA ASP A 314 19.04 12.46 -21.75
C ASP A 314 18.37 11.15 -21.33
N LEU A 315 17.60 11.20 -20.24
CA LEU A 315 16.55 10.23 -19.94
C LEU A 315 15.26 10.67 -20.65
N ILE A 316 14.74 9.84 -21.54
CA ILE A 316 13.45 10.07 -22.20
C ILE A 316 12.34 9.47 -21.32
N ILE A 317 11.40 10.31 -20.92
CA ILE A 317 10.29 9.90 -20.06
C ILE A 317 9.01 10.13 -20.83
N ASP A 318 8.35 9.05 -21.24
CA ASP A 318 7.00 9.16 -21.76
C ASP A 318 6.04 9.39 -20.58
N THR A 319 5.47 10.59 -20.53
CA THR A 319 4.50 10.96 -19.48
C THR A 319 3.19 10.19 -19.59
N GLN A 320 2.94 9.53 -20.73
CA GLN A 320 1.67 8.91 -21.14
C GLN A 320 0.48 9.83 -20.85
N ALA A 321 0.73 11.13 -21.06
CA ALA A 321 -0.18 12.23 -20.84
C ALA A 321 0.04 13.26 -21.95
N GLN A 322 -0.63 14.40 -21.86
CA GLN A 322 -0.61 15.45 -22.90
C GLN A 322 0.78 16.00 -23.25
N TRP A 323 1.80 15.80 -22.40
CA TRP A 323 3.18 16.26 -22.64
C TRP A 323 4.00 15.28 -23.49
N GLY A 324 3.50 14.09 -23.77
CA GLY A 324 4.23 13.05 -24.51
C GLY A 324 5.56 12.71 -23.86
N GLU A 325 6.59 12.50 -24.68
CA GLU A 325 7.96 12.29 -24.22
C GLU A 325 8.63 13.60 -23.78
N VAL A 326 9.18 13.58 -22.56
CA VAL A 326 9.98 14.67 -22.01
C VAL A 326 11.42 14.22 -21.82
N ARG A 327 12.37 15.16 -21.94
CA ARG A 327 13.79 14.89 -21.75
C ARG A 327 14.22 15.34 -20.36
N GLY A 328 14.74 14.41 -19.58
CA GLY A 328 15.37 14.67 -18.29
C GLY A 328 16.89 14.70 -18.41
N ARG A 329 17.54 15.71 -17.83
CA ARG A 329 19.00 15.81 -17.73
C ARG A 329 19.42 16.19 -16.32
N VAL A 330 20.43 15.53 -15.77
CA VAL A 330 21.01 15.90 -14.48
C VAL A 330 21.89 17.13 -14.63
N GLY A 331 21.47 18.22 -13.98
CA GLY A 331 22.18 19.50 -13.99
C GLY A 331 23.45 19.49 -13.14
N ASN A 332 24.16 20.63 -13.15
CA ASN A 332 25.37 20.82 -12.35
C ASN A 332 25.11 20.72 -10.84
N ASP A 333 23.93 21.14 -10.42
CA ASP A 333 23.38 21.00 -9.05
C ASP A 333 23.06 19.54 -8.66
N GLY A 334 23.19 18.59 -9.59
CA GLY A 334 22.95 17.18 -9.33
C GLY A 334 21.48 16.80 -9.24
N VAL A 335 20.58 17.63 -9.77
CA VAL A 335 19.13 17.39 -9.85
C VAL A 335 18.75 16.97 -11.27
N LEU A 336 17.90 15.96 -11.43
CA LEU A 336 17.34 15.60 -12.73
C LEU A 336 16.25 16.63 -13.09
N ASP A 337 16.51 17.43 -14.12
CA ASP A 337 15.61 18.47 -14.61
C ASP A 337 14.92 18.01 -15.89
N CYS A 338 13.58 18.01 -15.87
CA CYS A 338 12.73 17.64 -17.01
C CYS A 338 11.98 18.86 -17.61
N GLY A 339 12.44 20.07 -17.31
CA GLY A 339 11.84 21.33 -17.74
C GLY A 339 10.54 21.69 -17.00
N ASP A 340 10.06 22.92 -17.19
CA ASP A 340 8.79 23.44 -16.64
C ASP A 340 8.64 23.25 -15.12
N GLY A 341 9.76 23.39 -14.39
CA GLY A 341 9.80 23.18 -12.94
C GLY A 341 9.71 21.73 -12.48
N SER A 342 9.71 20.75 -13.41
CA SER A 342 9.74 19.32 -13.10
C SER A 342 11.16 18.89 -12.72
N ARG A 343 11.49 18.99 -11.43
CA ARG A 343 12.83 18.78 -10.89
C ARG A 343 12.83 17.67 -9.85
N PHE A 344 13.73 16.71 -10.01
CA PHE A 344 13.82 15.51 -9.19
C PHE A 344 15.20 15.43 -8.55
N PRO A 345 15.35 15.82 -7.26
CA PRO A 345 16.53 15.52 -6.48
C PRO A 345 16.71 14.00 -6.31
N ARG A 346 17.93 13.56 -5.97
CA ARG A 346 18.23 12.13 -5.71
C ARG A 346 17.24 11.54 -4.70
N PRO A 347 16.45 10.52 -5.05
CA PRO A 347 15.59 9.85 -4.08
C PRO A 347 16.43 8.99 -3.14
N ASN A 348 15.95 8.82 -1.90
CA ASN A 348 16.47 7.81 -0.98
C ASN A 348 15.60 6.54 -1.01
N ALA A 349 15.91 5.57 -0.14
CA ALA A 349 15.17 4.32 -0.08
C ALA A 349 13.69 4.47 0.34
N LYS A 350 13.39 5.41 1.24
CA LYS A 350 12.01 5.71 1.64
C LYS A 350 11.23 6.29 0.48
N ASP A 351 11.83 7.19 -0.29
CA ASP A 351 11.19 7.77 -1.48
C ASP A 351 10.92 6.67 -2.51
N ILE A 352 11.90 5.81 -2.81
CA ILE A 352 11.76 4.74 -3.81
C ILE A 352 10.74 3.68 -3.39
N PHE A 353 10.71 3.24 -2.13
CA PHE A 353 9.73 2.24 -1.72
C PHE A 353 8.32 2.83 -1.53
N GLY A 354 8.23 4.06 -1.02
CA GLY A 354 6.97 4.70 -0.66
C GLY A 354 6.30 5.51 -1.77
N ASN A 355 7.04 5.91 -2.80
CA ASN A 355 6.54 6.64 -3.99
C ASN A 355 5.71 7.89 -3.70
N SER A 356 5.91 8.52 -2.54
CA SER A 356 5.05 9.62 -2.05
C SER A 356 5.81 10.71 -1.30
N THR A 357 7.12 10.57 -1.14
CA THR A 357 7.98 11.53 -0.45
C THR A 357 9.15 11.97 -1.34
N GLY A 358 9.85 13.02 -0.88
CA GLY A 358 11.02 13.55 -1.59
C GLY A 358 10.66 13.94 -3.02
N PRO A 359 11.41 13.47 -4.04
CA PRO A 359 11.15 13.81 -5.45
C PRO A 359 9.85 13.19 -6.00
N PHE A 360 9.18 12.31 -5.26
CA PHE A 360 7.94 11.65 -5.67
C PHE A 360 6.71 12.17 -4.93
N ALA A 361 6.84 13.24 -4.15
CA ALA A 361 5.69 13.94 -3.58
C ALA A 361 4.94 14.69 -4.70
N THR A 362 3.64 14.42 -4.85
CA THR A 362 2.78 15.14 -5.79
C THR A 362 2.54 16.58 -5.31
N GLY A 363 2.37 17.52 -6.25
CA GLY A 363 2.10 18.92 -5.93
C GLY A 363 1.24 19.62 -6.98
N GLY A 364 1.29 20.95 -7.02
CA GLY A 364 0.49 21.75 -7.96
C GLY A 364 0.94 21.65 -9.44
N ASN A 365 2.11 21.07 -9.72
CA ASN A 365 2.61 20.92 -11.08
C ASN A 365 2.12 19.61 -11.71
N ALA A 366 1.15 19.71 -12.63
CA ALA A 366 0.54 18.57 -13.29
C ALA A 366 1.53 17.78 -14.17
N LYS A 367 2.52 18.44 -14.80
CA LYS A 367 3.57 17.77 -15.57
C LYS A 367 4.45 16.92 -14.66
N THR A 368 4.89 17.49 -13.53
CA THR A 368 5.63 16.75 -12.50
C THR A 368 4.85 15.53 -12.03
N ASN A 369 3.56 15.69 -11.73
CA ASN A 369 2.69 14.58 -11.30
C ASN A 369 2.55 13.49 -12.37
N ALA A 370 2.63 13.82 -13.66
CA ALA A 370 2.65 12.84 -14.74
C ALA A 370 4.00 12.13 -14.87
N ILE A 371 5.12 12.77 -14.53
CA ILE A 371 6.46 12.15 -14.59
C ILE A 371 6.71 11.20 -13.41
N ILE A 372 6.26 11.57 -12.19
CA ILE A 372 6.54 10.85 -10.93
C ILE A 372 6.34 9.33 -11.05
N PRO A 373 5.20 8.79 -11.54
CA PRO A 373 4.97 7.35 -11.59
C PRO A 373 6.02 6.61 -12.40
N ARG A 374 6.47 7.20 -13.52
CA ARG A 374 7.40 6.55 -14.48
C ARG A 374 8.79 6.42 -13.88
N LEU A 375 9.25 7.46 -13.20
CA LEU A 375 10.53 7.42 -12.48
C LEU A 375 10.46 6.45 -11.30
N ALA A 376 9.40 6.55 -10.49
CA ALA A 376 9.22 5.72 -9.31
C ALA A 376 9.15 4.21 -9.65
N ALA A 377 8.40 3.84 -10.69
CA ALA A 377 8.34 2.46 -11.18
C ALA A 377 9.70 1.98 -11.72
N ALA A 378 10.40 2.82 -12.48
CA ALA A 378 11.70 2.47 -13.05
C ALA A 378 12.80 2.30 -11.98
N PHE A 379 12.73 3.04 -10.87
CA PHE A 379 13.58 2.78 -9.70
C PHE A 379 13.24 1.46 -9.02
N ASN A 380 11.96 1.20 -8.71
CA ASN A 380 11.55 -0.05 -8.05
C ASN A 380 11.94 -1.30 -8.87
N ARG A 381 11.81 -1.22 -10.19
CA ARG A 381 12.13 -2.30 -11.15
C ARG A 381 13.59 -2.32 -11.57
N SER A 382 14.40 -1.34 -11.14
CA SER A 382 15.82 -1.19 -11.46
C SER A 382 16.15 -1.13 -12.96
N THR A 383 15.33 -0.40 -13.72
CA THR A 383 15.42 -0.34 -15.19
C THR A 383 16.16 0.89 -15.73
N LEU A 384 16.36 1.92 -14.91
CA LEU A 384 17.01 3.18 -15.30
C LEU A 384 18.48 3.05 -15.74
N LEU A 385 19.14 1.91 -15.49
CA LEU A 385 20.46 1.59 -16.05
C LEU A 385 20.41 0.59 -17.22
N LEU A 386 19.24 0.03 -17.53
CA LEU A 386 19.03 -0.85 -18.70
C LEU A 386 18.70 -0.06 -19.96
N SER A 387 17.91 0.99 -19.81
CA SER A 387 17.44 1.82 -20.91
C SER A 387 17.39 3.29 -20.50
N ASN A 388 17.62 4.18 -21.46
CA ASN A 388 17.44 5.62 -21.29
C ASN A 388 16.02 6.08 -21.64
N GLN A 389 15.06 5.15 -21.77
CA GLN A 389 13.65 5.46 -22.00
C GLN A 389 12.78 4.78 -20.95
N THR A 390 11.81 5.49 -20.37
CA THR A 390 10.85 4.94 -19.40
C THR A 390 9.43 5.48 -19.64
N PRO A 391 8.37 4.64 -19.55
CA PRO A 391 8.42 3.20 -19.31
C PRO A 391 8.74 2.38 -20.57
N ASN A 392 8.70 2.99 -21.77
CA ASN A 392 8.74 2.28 -23.06
C ASN A 392 10.07 1.61 -23.43
N GLY A 393 11.15 1.88 -22.69
CA GLY A 393 12.49 1.33 -22.98
C GLY A 393 12.77 -0.05 -22.36
N THR A 394 11.85 -0.60 -21.58
CA THR A 394 11.98 -1.93 -20.96
C THR A 394 10.65 -2.66 -20.94
N ASN A 395 10.67 -3.97 -20.75
CA ASN A 395 9.47 -4.78 -20.62
C ASN A 395 9.51 -5.67 -19.35
N PRO A 396 8.38 -6.30 -18.96
CA PRO A 396 8.29 -7.08 -17.73
C PRO A 396 9.35 -8.17 -17.56
N SER A 397 9.84 -8.78 -18.64
CA SER A 397 10.87 -9.82 -18.51
C SER A 397 12.20 -9.26 -18.01
N GLN A 398 12.43 -7.94 -18.12
CA GLN A 398 13.66 -7.25 -17.73
C GLN A 398 13.58 -6.63 -16.33
N TYR A 399 12.41 -6.62 -15.69
CA TYR A 399 12.23 -6.04 -14.36
C TYR A 399 12.98 -6.85 -13.30
N TYR A 400 13.51 -6.15 -12.30
CA TYR A 400 14.17 -6.75 -11.13
C TYR A 400 15.42 -7.60 -11.43
N GLN A 401 16.01 -7.44 -12.61
CA GLN A 401 17.23 -8.18 -13.00
C GLN A 401 18.53 -7.51 -12.51
N ASN A 402 18.51 -6.20 -12.27
CA ASN A 402 19.67 -5.47 -11.78
C ASN A 402 19.70 -5.40 -10.25
N SER A 403 20.89 -5.42 -9.67
CA SER A 403 21.09 -5.13 -8.25
C SER A 403 21.47 -3.66 -8.03
N PRO A 404 20.95 -2.99 -6.98
CA PRO A 404 19.86 -3.41 -6.11
C PRO A 404 18.51 -3.43 -6.84
N THR A 405 17.52 -4.13 -6.30
CA THR A 405 16.11 -4.03 -6.73
C THR A 405 15.09 -4.15 -5.61
N ASN A 406 13.81 -3.88 -5.87
CA ASN A 406 12.73 -4.16 -4.93
C ASN A 406 12.47 -5.69 -4.90
N HIS A 407 13.21 -6.40 -4.05
CA HIS A 407 13.11 -7.86 -3.93
C HIS A 407 11.76 -8.33 -3.39
N TYR A 408 11.05 -7.53 -2.59
CA TYR A 408 9.68 -7.83 -2.19
C TYR A 408 8.77 -7.89 -3.43
N ALA A 409 8.77 -6.87 -4.27
CA ALA A 409 7.96 -6.85 -5.49
C ALA A 409 8.32 -8.01 -6.43
N ARG A 410 9.62 -8.25 -6.66
CA ARG A 410 10.09 -9.41 -7.45
C ARG A 410 9.51 -10.74 -6.96
N LEU A 411 9.52 -10.96 -5.65
CA LEU A 411 9.01 -12.20 -5.03
C LEU A 411 7.48 -12.28 -5.08
N VAL A 412 6.78 -11.15 -4.91
CA VAL A 412 5.33 -11.07 -5.00
C VAL A 412 4.86 -11.41 -6.42
N HIS A 413 5.43 -10.79 -7.46
CA HIS A 413 5.10 -11.15 -8.85
C HIS A 413 5.37 -12.64 -9.12
N ALA A 414 6.53 -13.16 -8.70
CA ALA A 414 6.87 -14.57 -8.90
C ALA A 414 5.95 -15.56 -8.14
N ALA A 415 5.33 -15.13 -7.04
CA ALA A 415 4.43 -15.97 -6.25
C ALA A 415 2.96 -15.94 -6.75
N ASN A 416 2.58 -14.92 -7.52
CA ASN A 416 1.29 -14.87 -8.19
C ASN A 416 1.25 -15.85 -9.37
N VAL A 417 0.12 -16.53 -9.54
CA VAL A 417 -0.04 -17.61 -10.51
C VAL A 417 0.10 -17.12 -11.96
N ASP A 418 -0.38 -15.92 -12.22
CA ASP A 418 -0.32 -15.19 -13.50
C ASP A 418 0.84 -14.19 -13.58
N GLY A 419 1.69 -14.11 -12.56
CA GLY A 419 2.85 -13.21 -12.53
C GLY A 419 2.53 -11.73 -12.26
N ILE A 420 1.27 -11.37 -12.02
CA ILE A 420 0.84 -9.97 -11.81
C ILE A 420 0.38 -9.74 -10.37
N GLY A 421 0.54 -8.52 -9.88
CA GLY A 421 0.10 -8.08 -8.56
C GLY A 421 0.62 -6.68 -8.21
N TYR A 422 -0.13 -5.95 -7.40
CA TYR A 422 0.17 -4.56 -7.05
C TYR A 422 1.14 -4.49 -5.86
N ALA A 423 2.46 -4.53 -6.10
CA ALA A 423 3.44 -4.68 -5.02
C ALA A 423 4.05 -3.35 -4.51
N PHE A 424 3.85 -2.25 -5.22
CA PHE A 424 4.25 -0.90 -4.82
C PHE A 424 3.33 0.15 -5.49
N PRO A 425 3.23 1.42 -5.01
CA PRO A 425 2.15 2.34 -5.41
C PRO A 425 2.03 2.73 -6.89
N TYR A 426 3.03 2.43 -7.72
CA TYR A 426 3.02 2.73 -9.16
C TYR A 426 3.35 1.49 -10.00
N ASP A 427 2.93 0.31 -9.54
CA ASP A 427 3.13 -0.95 -10.28
C ASP A 427 2.24 -1.05 -11.54
N ASP A 428 1.26 -0.16 -11.65
CA ASP A 428 0.37 0.04 -12.79
C ASP A 428 1.06 0.69 -14.01
N VAL A 429 2.23 1.31 -13.82
CA VAL A 429 3.01 1.86 -14.92
C VAL A 429 3.39 0.76 -15.89
N THR A 430 2.86 0.84 -17.11
CA THR A 430 3.03 -0.16 -18.15
C THR A 430 3.54 0.52 -19.41
N PRO A 431 4.54 -0.05 -20.12
CA PRO A 431 4.93 0.42 -21.44
C PRO A 431 3.74 0.51 -22.39
N ASP A 432 3.77 1.43 -23.34
CA ASP A 432 2.73 1.54 -24.35
C ASP A 432 2.59 0.22 -25.14
N GLY A 433 1.36 -0.28 -25.24
CA GLY A 433 1.07 -1.60 -25.82
C GLY A 433 1.58 -2.80 -25.01
N GLY A 434 2.18 -2.57 -23.84
CA GLY A 434 2.69 -3.58 -22.92
C GLY A 434 1.59 -4.31 -22.14
N LYS A 435 2.01 -5.31 -21.37
CA LYS A 435 1.11 -6.06 -20.48
C LYS A 435 1.07 -5.42 -19.08
N PRO A 436 -0.12 -5.08 -18.55
CA PRO A 436 -0.28 -4.62 -17.17
C PRO A 436 0.33 -5.58 -16.17
N GLN A 437 0.83 -5.06 -15.04
CA GLN A 437 1.51 -5.84 -14.00
C GLN A 437 0.81 -5.78 -12.64
N GLU A 438 -0.16 -4.88 -12.48
CA GLU A 438 -0.76 -4.51 -11.21
C GLU A 438 -1.86 -5.46 -10.70
N GLY A 439 -2.31 -6.42 -11.51
CA GLY A 439 -3.39 -7.32 -11.11
C GLY A 439 -4.75 -6.62 -10.99
N ALA A 440 -5.07 -5.77 -11.97
CA ALA A 440 -6.33 -5.05 -12.05
C ALA A 440 -7.18 -5.49 -13.25
N ILE A 441 -8.50 -5.45 -13.08
CA ILE A 441 -9.50 -5.70 -14.12
C ILE A 441 -10.62 -4.67 -14.02
N PHE A 442 -11.27 -4.38 -15.15
CA PHE A 442 -12.32 -3.37 -15.22
C PHE A 442 -13.38 -3.72 -16.26
N SER A 443 -14.57 -3.15 -16.11
CA SER A 443 -15.65 -3.31 -17.09
C SER A 443 -16.52 -2.07 -17.12
N PHE A 444 -16.89 -1.66 -18.33
CA PHE A 444 -17.88 -0.61 -18.61
C PHE A 444 -19.31 -1.12 -18.62
N SER A 445 -19.52 -2.43 -18.42
CA SER A 445 -20.84 -3.08 -18.39
C SER A 445 -20.83 -4.31 -17.47
N PRO A 446 -20.38 -4.20 -16.20
CA PRO A 446 -20.28 -5.33 -15.30
C PRO A 446 -21.64 -5.98 -15.02
N SER A 447 -21.71 -7.30 -15.21
CA SER A 447 -22.84 -8.10 -14.77
C SER A 447 -22.60 -8.69 -13.37
N ARG A 448 -21.36 -9.08 -13.08
CA ARG A 448 -20.99 -9.73 -11.83
C ARG A 448 -19.49 -9.60 -11.54
N LEU A 449 -19.16 -9.22 -10.31
CA LEU A 449 -17.81 -9.34 -9.77
C LEU A 449 -17.77 -10.56 -8.83
N ILE A 450 -16.77 -11.42 -8.97
CA ILE A 450 -16.49 -12.52 -8.04
C ILE A 450 -15.15 -12.22 -7.37
N VAL A 451 -15.14 -12.22 -6.04
CA VAL A 451 -13.94 -12.02 -5.23
C VAL A 451 -13.75 -13.25 -4.36
N THR A 452 -12.64 -13.93 -4.61
CA THR A 452 -12.34 -15.23 -4.00
C THR A 452 -11.25 -15.06 -2.95
N ALA A 453 -11.49 -15.56 -1.74
CA ALA A 453 -10.54 -15.56 -0.63
C ALA A 453 -9.98 -16.98 -0.40
N GLY A 454 -8.67 -17.14 -0.56
CA GLY A 454 -7.94 -18.40 -0.46
C GLY A 454 -7.46 -18.91 -1.82
N GLY A 455 -6.33 -19.61 -1.82
CA GLY A 455 -5.61 -20.01 -3.03
C GLY A 455 -5.67 -21.49 -3.39
N ASN A 456 -6.66 -22.26 -2.88
CA ASN A 456 -6.75 -23.71 -3.14
C ASN A 456 -7.06 -24.02 -4.61
N ASN A 457 -7.78 -23.14 -5.30
CA ASN A 457 -8.21 -23.29 -6.69
C ASN A 457 -7.68 -22.15 -7.59
N ALA A 458 -6.51 -21.59 -7.24
CA ALA A 458 -5.88 -20.55 -8.05
C ALA A 458 -5.47 -21.13 -9.43
N HIS A 459 -5.84 -20.43 -10.49
CA HIS A 459 -5.66 -20.84 -11.89
C HIS A 459 -5.38 -19.60 -12.75
N THR A 460 -4.81 -19.81 -13.94
CA THR A 460 -4.58 -18.77 -14.96
C THR A 460 -5.71 -18.70 -15.97
#